data_AF-A0A447Y2R2-F1
#
_entry.id   AF-A0A447Y2R2-F1
#
_cell.length_a   1.000
_cell.length_b   1.000
_cell.length_c   1.000
_cell.angle_alpha   90.00
_cell.angle_beta   90.00
_cell.angle_gamma   90.00
#
_symmetry.space_group_name_H-M   'P 1'
#
loop_
_entity.id
_entity.type
_entity.pdbx_description
1 polymer ?
#
loop_
_entity_poly.entity_id
_entity_poly.type
_entity_poly.pdbx_seq_one_letter_code
_entity_poly.pdbx_strand_id
1 'polypeptide(L)'
;MFSMSWRGWWIRGATFCAMEVSSHGLVQHRVAALKFAASVFTNLSRDHLDYHGDMEHYEAAKWLLYSEHHCGQAIINADDEVGRRWLAKLPDAVAVSMEEHINPNCHGRWLKAIDVNYHDSGATIRFSSSWGRWRN
;
A
#
# COMPACT_ATOMS: atom_id res chain seq x y z
N MET A 1 2.21 18.98 -18.27
CA MET A 1 2.66 19.15 -16.88
C MET A 1 1.44 19.46 -16.02
N PHE A 2 0.87 18.47 -15.32
CA PHE A 2 -0.23 18.71 -14.37
C PHE A 2 0.39 19.11 -13.02
N SER A 3 0.31 20.39 -12.67
CA SER A 3 0.66 20.89 -11.34
C SER A 3 -0.59 20.81 -10.46
N MET A 4 -0.64 19.84 -9.55
CA MET A 4 -1.72 19.72 -8.57
C MET A 4 -1.37 20.60 -7.38
N SER A 5 -2.01 21.76 -7.25
CA SER A 5 -1.74 22.71 -6.15
C SER A 5 -2.43 22.28 -4.86
N TRP A 6 -1.67 21.66 -3.96
CA TRP A 6 -2.12 21.29 -2.61
C TRP A 6 -2.64 22.48 -1.80
N ARG A 7 -2.13 23.70 -2.08
CA ARG A 7 -2.55 24.93 -1.39
C ARG A 7 -4.05 25.17 -1.52
N GLY A 8 -4.68 24.82 -2.65
CA GLY A 8 -6.12 24.99 -2.84
C GLY A 8 -6.99 24.09 -1.96
N TRP A 9 -6.49 22.92 -1.56
CA TRP A 9 -7.22 21.99 -0.67
C TRP A 9 -7.11 22.40 0.79
N TRP A 10 -5.91 22.79 1.21
CA TRP A 10 -5.68 23.35 2.55
C TRP A 10 -6.55 24.59 2.81
N ILE A 11 -6.65 25.49 1.83
CA ILE A 11 -7.49 26.70 1.92
C ILE A 11 -8.98 26.36 2.08
N ARG A 12 -9.42 25.17 1.64
CA ARG A 12 -10.80 24.68 1.79
C ARG A 12 -11.02 23.84 3.06
N GLY A 13 -10.04 23.81 3.98
CA GLY A 13 -10.16 23.12 5.26
C GLY A 13 -10.03 21.60 5.20
N ALA A 14 -9.50 21.05 4.10
CA ALA A 14 -9.24 19.61 4.01
C ALA A 14 -8.14 19.21 5.00
N THR A 15 -8.44 18.24 5.88
CA THR A 15 -7.51 17.73 6.90
C THR A 15 -6.95 16.34 6.57
N PHE A 16 -7.52 15.67 5.55
CA PHE A 16 -7.08 14.37 5.06
C PHE A 16 -7.19 14.29 3.54
N CYS A 17 -6.27 13.57 2.91
CA CYS A 17 -6.31 13.28 1.47
C CYS A 17 -5.76 11.89 1.20
N ALA A 18 -6.50 11.09 0.44
CA ALA A 18 -5.98 9.90 -0.22
C ALA A 18 -5.66 10.25 -1.67
N MET A 19 -4.50 9.80 -2.17
CA MET A 19 -4.10 10.02 -3.56
C MET A 19 -3.49 8.75 -4.15
N GLU A 20 -3.74 8.55 -5.44
CA GLU A 20 -3.09 7.50 -6.21
C GLU A 20 -1.71 7.96 -6.68
N VAL A 21 -0.72 7.08 -6.56
CA VAL A 21 0.67 7.33 -6.98
C VAL A 21 1.06 6.28 -8.02
N SER A 22 1.16 6.71 -9.29
CA SER A 22 1.55 5.82 -10.38
C SER A 22 3.07 5.59 -10.41
N SER A 23 3.50 4.47 -11.00
CA SER A 23 4.94 4.17 -11.21
C SER A 23 5.61 5.23 -12.08
N HIS A 24 4.93 5.69 -13.13
CA HIS A 24 5.36 6.81 -13.96
C HIS A 24 5.57 8.09 -13.12
N GLY A 25 4.66 8.37 -12.17
CA GLY A 25 4.77 9.52 -11.30
C GLY A 25 5.97 9.47 -10.36
N LEU A 26 6.32 8.27 -9.86
CA LEU A 26 7.50 8.03 -9.04
C LEU A 26 8.79 8.22 -9.84
N VAL A 27 8.90 7.58 -11.00
CA VAL A 27 10.08 7.70 -11.90
C VAL A 27 10.28 9.14 -12.37
N GLN A 28 9.20 9.90 -12.56
CA GLN A 28 9.26 11.31 -12.97
C GLN A 28 9.33 12.28 -11.77
N HIS A 29 9.55 11.77 -10.55
CA HIS A 29 9.71 12.57 -9.32
C HIS A 29 8.54 13.52 -9.02
N ARG A 30 7.32 13.21 -9.49
CA ARG A 30 6.14 14.10 -9.34
C ARG A 30 5.70 14.28 -7.89
N VAL A 31 6.09 13.34 -7.01
CA VAL A 31 5.74 13.31 -5.59
C VAL A 31 6.95 13.39 -4.66
N ALA A 32 8.14 13.71 -5.20
CA ALA A 32 9.41 13.65 -4.47
C ALA A 32 9.44 14.51 -3.19
N ALA A 33 8.76 15.67 -3.20
CA ALA A 33 8.74 16.60 -2.06
C ALA A 33 7.57 16.34 -1.08
N LEU A 34 6.70 15.36 -1.33
CA LEU A 34 5.56 15.08 -0.46
C LEU A 34 6.01 14.27 0.76
N LYS A 35 5.45 14.63 1.92
CA LYS A 35 5.58 13.85 3.15
C LYS A 35 4.30 13.07 3.35
N PHE A 36 4.33 11.78 3.02
CA PHE A 36 3.18 10.90 3.21
C PHE A 36 3.07 10.52 4.69
N ALA A 37 1.84 10.51 5.21
CA ALA A 37 1.57 9.95 6.54
C ALA A 37 1.59 8.41 6.49
N ALA A 38 1.12 7.84 5.39
CA ALA A 38 1.14 6.40 5.11
C ALA A 38 1.22 6.15 3.60
N SER A 39 1.81 5.01 3.23
CA SER A 39 1.90 4.52 1.85
C SER A 39 1.39 3.09 1.77
N VAL A 40 0.49 2.84 0.81
CA VAL A 40 -0.20 1.56 0.65
C VAL A 40 0.24 0.88 -0.64
N PHE A 41 0.64 -0.39 -0.56
CA PHE A 41 0.88 -1.25 -1.71
C PHE A 41 -0.24 -2.28 -1.82
N THR A 42 -0.92 -2.30 -2.96
CA THR A 42 -2.07 -3.17 -3.21
C THR A 42 -1.69 -4.47 -3.91
N ASN A 43 -1.02 -4.41 -5.05
CA ASN A 43 -0.48 -5.55 -5.79
C ASN A 43 0.45 -5.07 -6.92
N LEU A 44 1.18 -6.01 -7.53
CA LEU A 44 1.90 -5.79 -8.77
C LEU A 44 1.56 -6.91 -9.77
N SER A 45 0.73 -6.59 -10.76
CA SER A 45 0.41 -7.47 -11.88
C SER A 45 0.94 -6.90 -13.20
N ARG A 46 0.87 -7.67 -14.29
CA ARG A 46 1.40 -7.27 -15.61
C ARG A 46 0.62 -6.07 -16.16
N ASP A 47 1.23 -4.90 -16.07
CA ASP A 47 0.70 -3.62 -16.56
C ASP A 47 1.87 -2.69 -16.94
N HIS A 48 1.63 -1.73 -17.84
CA HIS A 48 2.60 -0.68 -18.22
C HIS A 48 3.99 -1.16 -18.68
N LEU A 49 4.11 -2.37 -19.23
CA LEU A 49 5.40 -2.91 -19.71
C LEU A 49 5.90 -2.23 -20.99
N ASP A 50 5.02 -1.57 -21.73
CA ASP A 50 5.40 -0.67 -22.83
C ASP A 50 6.29 0.49 -22.36
N TYR A 51 6.11 0.94 -21.12
CA TYR A 51 6.92 1.98 -20.50
C TYR A 51 8.11 1.43 -19.71
N HIS A 52 7.88 0.42 -18.87
CA HIS A 52 8.92 -0.12 -17.97
C HIS A 52 9.81 -1.17 -18.63
N GLY A 53 9.42 -1.71 -19.78
CA GLY A 53 10.12 -2.78 -20.48
C GLY A 53 9.81 -4.16 -19.91
N ASP A 54 10.02 -4.35 -18.61
CA ASP A 54 9.78 -5.62 -17.91
C ASP A 54 9.22 -5.42 -16.48
N MET A 55 8.87 -6.54 -15.85
CA MET A 55 8.29 -6.56 -14.50
C MET A 55 9.30 -6.14 -13.42
N GLU A 56 10.61 -6.35 -13.64
CA GLU A 56 11.65 -6.00 -12.67
C GLU A 56 11.80 -4.48 -12.58
N HIS A 57 11.87 -3.80 -13.73
CA HIS A 57 11.86 -2.35 -13.80
C HIS A 57 10.54 -1.76 -13.27
N TYR A 58 9.41 -2.41 -13.55
CA TYR A 58 8.12 -1.96 -13.03
C TYR A 58 8.03 -2.07 -11.49
N GLU A 59 8.51 -3.17 -10.93
CA GLU A 59 8.65 -3.33 -9.48
C GLU A 59 9.57 -2.26 -8.90
N ALA A 60 10.76 -2.09 -9.48
CA ALA A 60 11.75 -1.11 -9.02
C ALA A 60 11.16 0.31 -9.02
N ALA A 61 10.40 0.67 -10.05
CA ALA A 61 9.71 1.96 -10.12
C ALA A 61 8.70 2.20 -8.99
N LYS A 62 7.93 1.17 -8.60
CA LYS A 62 7.00 1.26 -7.45
C LYS A 62 7.75 1.25 -6.11
N TRP A 63 8.87 0.53 -6.03
CA TRP A 63 9.71 0.46 -4.82
C TRP A 63 10.28 1.82 -4.41
N LEU A 64 10.51 2.73 -5.37
CA LEU A 64 10.95 4.11 -5.11
C LEU A 64 10.12 4.84 -4.06
N LEU A 65 8.81 4.55 -3.97
CA LEU A 65 7.95 5.14 -2.94
C LEU A 65 8.43 4.80 -1.53
N TYR A 66 8.96 3.59 -1.32
CA TYR A 66 9.39 3.11 -0.01
C TYR A 66 10.88 3.35 0.27
N SER A 67 11.72 3.34 -0.78
CA SER A 67 13.17 3.47 -0.62
C SER A 67 13.70 4.90 -0.65
N GLU A 68 13.07 5.79 -1.44
CA GLU A 68 13.61 7.13 -1.69
C GLU A 68 12.70 8.27 -1.22
N HIS A 69 11.42 7.98 -0.96
CA HIS A 69 10.46 8.99 -0.53
C HIS A 69 10.17 8.89 0.97
N HIS A 70 9.64 9.97 1.53
CA HIS A 70 9.08 9.96 2.88
C HIS A 70 7.71 9.27 2.88
N CYS A 71 7.72 7.93 2.91
CA CYS A 71 6.53 7.09 2.77
C CYS A 71 5.60 7.05 4.00
N GLY A 72 6.09 7.50 5.16
CA GLY A 72 5.37 7.36 6.43
C GLY A 72 5.17 5.89 6.80
N GLN A 73 3.97 5.54 7.29
CA GLN A 73 3.64 4.16 7.61
C GLN A 73 3.44 3.32 6.33
N ALA A 74 4.29 2.31 6.11
CA ALA A 74 4.10 1.33 5.06
C ALA A 74 2.98 0.33 5.43
N ILE A 75 2.05 0.11 4.50
CA ILE A 75 0.95 -0.86 4.59
C ILE A 75 0.99 -1.69 3.31
N ILE A 76 1.27 -2.99 3.43
CA ILE A 76 1.61 -3.83 2.28
C ILE A 76 0.67 -5.03 2.24
N ASN A 77 0.09 -5.29 1.06
CA ASN A 77 -0.64 -6.52 0.81
C ASN A 77 0.34 -7.72 0.79
N ALA A 78 0.17 -8.64 1.73
CA ALA A 78 0.96 -9.85 1.87
C ALA A 78 0.46 -11.02 1.00
N ASP A 79 -0.70 -10.88 0.35
CA ASP A 79 -1.19 -11.87 -0.61
C ASP A 79 -0.42 -11.78 -1.94
N ASP A 80 0.17 -10.62 -2.21
CA ASP A 80 1.04 -10.38 -3.35
C ASP A 80 2.48 -10.86 -3.11
N GLU A 81 3.08 -11.53 -4.09
CA GLU A 81 4.45 -12.07 -3.99
C GLU A 81 5.50 -10.97 -3.81
N VAL A 82 5.38 -9.87 -4.55
CA VAL A 82 6.25 -8.69 -4.42
C VAL A 82 6.05 -8.08 -3.04
N GLY A 83 4.78 -7.96 -2.60
CA GLY A 83 4.43 -7.49 -1.27
C GLY A 83 5.15 -8.28 -0.15
N ARG A 84 5.19 -9.61 -0.24
CA ARG A 84 5.94 -10.46 0.72
C ARG A 84 7.45 -10.17 0.70
N ARG A 85 8.05 -10.03 -0.49
CA ARG A 85 9.48 -9.67 -0.61
C ARG A 85 9.78 -8.29 -0.01
N TRP A 86 8.85 -7.36 -0.12
CA TRP A 86 8.99 -6.01 0.43
C TRP A 86 8.81 -5.97 1.94
N LEU A 87 7.86 -6.73 2.49
CA LEU A 87 7.68 -6.90 3.94
C LEU A 87 8.96 -7.42 4.61
N ALA A 88 9.70 -8.33 3.96
CA ALA A 88 10.99 -8.80 4.47
C ALA A 88 12.06 -7.69 4.58
N LYS A 89 11.93 -6.60 3.82
CA LYS A 89 12.83 -5.43 3.82
C LYS A 89 12.31 -4.29 4.71
N LEU A 90 11.05 -4.35 5.15
CA LEU A 90 10.36 -3.29 5.89
C LEU A 90 9.85 -3.83 7.23
N PRO A 91 10.71 -3.94 8.27
CA PRO A 91 10.35 -4.58 9.54
C PRO A 91 9.21 -3.87 10.28
N ASP A 92 9.06 -2.56 10.07
CA ASP A 92 8.01 -1.74 10.69
C ASP A 92 6.73 -1.64 9.86
N ALA A 93 6.65 -2.32 8.71
CA ALA A 93 5.45 -2.28 7.88
C ALA A 93 4.26 -3.00 8.55
N VAL A 94 3.05 -2.64 8.12
CA VAL A 94 1.83 -3.38 8.44
C VAL A 94 1.55 -4.36 7.30
N ALA A 95 1.55 -5.66 7.60
CA ALA A 95 1.13 -6.69 6.65
C ALA A 95 -0.40 -6.82 6.64
N VAL A 96 -1.00 -6.82 5.45
CA VAL A 96 -2.45 -7.03 5.28
C VAL A 96 -2.67 -8.25 4.40
N SER A 97 -3.57 -9.15 4.78
CA SER A 97 -3.88 -10.37 4.02
C SER A 97 -5.35 -10.74 4.15
N MET A 98 -5.94 -11.24 3.06
CA MET A 98 -7.23 -11.91 3.07
C MET A 98 -7.10 -13.44 3.08
N GLU A 99 -5.88 -13.95 2.93
CA GLU A 99 -5.55 -15.39 2.86
C GLU A 99 -4.66 -15.83 4.05
N GLU A 100 -4.02 -17.00 3.94
CA GLU A 100 -3.12 -17.54 4.97
C GLU A 100 -1.65 -17.11 4.81
N HIS A 101 -1.41 -15.89 4.34
CA HIS A 101 -0.06 -15.40 4.06
C HIS A 101 0.59 -14.60 5.19
N ILE A 102 -0.13 -14.34 6.28
CA ILE A 102 0.46 -13.75 7.49
C ILE A 102 1.00 -14.87 8.38
N ASN A 103 2.31 -14.87 8.60
CA ASN A 103 2.94 -15.69 9.64
C ASN A 103 2.70 -15.00 11.00
N PRO A 104 1.83 -15.51 11.89
CA PRO A 104 1.55 -14.86 13.17
C PRO A 104 2.76 -14.81 14.12
N ASN A 105 3.83 -15.56 13.83
CA ASN A 105 5.08 -15.52 14.59
C ASN A 105 6.03 -14.41 14.11
N CYS A 106 5.70 -13.66 13.05
CA CYS A 106 6.45 -12.45 12.76
C CYS A 106 6.07 -11.38 13.79
N HIS A 107 7.06 -10.83 14.49
CA HIS A 107 6.87 -9.80 15.52
C HIS A 107 6.37 -8.44 14.98
N GLY A 108 5.93 -8.39 13.72
CA GLY A 108 5.46 -7.18 13.05
C GLY A 108 3.97 -6.90 13.26
N ARG A 109 3.53 -5.74 12.76
CA ARG A 109 2.12 -5.35 12.78
C ARG A 109 1.37 -6.00 11.63
N TRP A 110 0.15 -6.47 11.86
CA TRP A 110 -0.61 -7.17 10.83
C TRP A 110 -2.13 -7.08 10.99
N LEU A 111 -2.85 -7.25 9.88
CA LEU A 111 -4.30 -7.39 9.80
C LEU A 111 -4.66 -8.51 8.81
N LYS A 112 -5.45 -9.49 9.26
CA LYS A 112 -5.85 -10.66 8.48
C LYS A 112 -7.37 -10.82 8.47
N ALA A 113 -7.99 -11.05 7.31
CA ALA A 113 -9.35 -11.59 7.25
C ALA A 113 -9.38 -13.05 7.73
N ILE A 114 -10.25 -13.37 8.69
CA ILE A 114 -10.39 -14.73 9.25
C ILE A 114 -11.60 -15.48 8.68
N ASP A 115 -12.59 -14.75 8.17
CA ASP A 115 -13.80 -15.31 7.56
C ASP A 115 -14.44 -14.24 6.66
N VAL A 116 -14.88 -14.65 5.48
CA VAL A 116 -15.50 -13.76 4.48
C VAL A 116 -16.76 -14.43 3.95
N ASN A 117 -17.92 -13.89 4.28
CA ASN A 117 -19.20 -14.38 3.81
C ASN A 117 -19.80 -13.39 2.80
N TYR A 118 -19.90 -13.82 1.54
CA TYR A 118 -20.50 -13.03 0.45
C TYR A 118 -22.01 -13.24 0.40
N HIS A 119 -22.77 -12.16 0.29
CA HIS A 119 -24.22 -12.17 0.15
C HIS A 119 -24.66 -11.12 -0.87
N ASP A 120 -25.95 -11.09 -1.20
CA ASP A 120 -26.56 -10.24 -2.24
C ASP A 120 -26.32 -8.73 -2.07
N SER A 121 -26.07 -8.29 -0.84
CA SER A 121 -25.91 -6.89 -0.43
C SER A 121 -24.46 -6.52 -0.07
N GLY A 122 -23.50 -7.43 -0.23
CA GLY A 122 -22.08 -7.17 0.01
C GLY A 122 -21.32 -8.36 0.60
N ALA A 123 -20.40 -8.08 1.51
CA ALA A 123 -19.64 -9.09 2.21
C ALA A 123 -19.55 -8.78 3.70
N THR A 124 -19.76 -9.79 4.54
CA THR A 124 -19.44 -9.73 5.96
C THR A 124 -18.02 -10.27 6.16
N ILE A 125 -17.12 -9.41 6.63
CA ILE A 125 -15.70 -9.73 6.83
C ILE A 125 -15.40 -9.73 8.33
N ARG A 126 -14.96 -10.88 8.83
CA ARG A 126 -14.33 -10.96 10.17
C ARG A 126 -12.84 -10.88 9.99
N PHE A 127 -12.17 -10.15 10.85
CA PHE A 127 -10.71 -10.01 10.81
C PHE A 127 -10.08 -10.13 12.20
N SER A 128 -8.79 -10.42 12.22
CA SER A 128 -7.93 -10.39 13.41
C SER A 128 -6.73 -9.50 13.10
N SER A 129 -6.12 -8.93 14.13
CA SER A 129 -4.94 -8.08 13.96
C SER A 129 -3.95 -8.24 15.11
N SER A 130 -2.74 -7.72 14.91
CA SER A 130 -1.72 -7.63 15.97
C SER A 130 -2.14 -6.74 17.14
N TRP A 131 -3.17 -5.92 16.99
CA TRP A 131 -3.72 -5.05 18.05
C TRP A 131 -4.89 -5.68 18.82
N GLY A 132 -5.23 -6.94 18.54
CA GLY A 132 -6.33 -7.66 19.18
C GLY A 132 -7.41 -8.12 18.21
N ARG A 133 -8.39 -8.88 18.73
CA ARG A 133 -9.59 -9.31 18.02
C ARG A 133 -10.69 -8.27 18.17
N TRP A 134 -11.14 -7.71 17.06
CA TRP A 134 -12.37 -6.92 17.03
C TRP A 134 -13.57 -7.86 16.94
N ARG A 135 -14.43 -7.83 17.96
CA ARG A 135 -15.76 -8.43 17.96
C ARG A 135 -16.75 -7.29 17.77
N ASN A 136 -17.43 -7.24 16.63
CA ASN A 136 -18.73 -6.57 16.54
C ASN A 136 -19.81 -7.50 17.09
#